data_AF-A0A1H3VCY5-F1
#
_entry.id   AF-A0A1H3VCY5-F1
#
_cell.length_a   1.000
_cell.length_b   1.000
_cell.length_c   1.000
_cell.angle_alpha   90.00
_cell.angle_beta   90.00
_cell.angle_gamma   90.00
#
_symmetry.space_group_name_H-M   'P 1'
#
loop_
_entity.id
_entity.type
_entity.pdbx_description
1 polymer ?
#
loop_
_entity_poly.entity_id
_entity_poly.type
_entity_poly.pdbx_seq_one_letter_code
_entity_poly.pdbx_strand_id
1 'polypeptide(L)'
;MRVLRNLTRQELDYYTSQPTAKKLNERIKKDGVTVPARNAEQQAKCSAAEDKVDISAAGYELQQANEQAVHEQTEEAPRIDYSVSRQGDSNKFVIRFGNAAMVSRAVKQGYIEVEGQRIDLSDDVKKQLLATSKQIQDMKKGVSLHNFLLHEAANARQNSDAMKEANDKMSRAMQTASRIMHGRKVSPADEKELMEFNKDLYAMAKSAAALEQHRRKRDDKEDEKISADNEEARAREAEPKDYSVEEMPMPDVETQMTVSLDGEVGEVTPSFTPQTVPFTP
;
A
#
# COMPACT_ATOMS: atom_id res chain seq x y z
N MET A 1 -13.62 -10.01 13.60
CA MET A 1 -13.07 -10.68 14.80
C MET A 1 -13.76 -10.12 16.04
N ARG A 2 -14.24 -10.97 16.95
CA ARG A 2 -14.96 -10.54 18.16
C ARG A 2 -14.02 -9.83 19.13
N VAL A 3 -14.52 -8.72 19.65
CA VAL A 3 -13.90 -7.75 20.55
C VAL A 3 -13.43 -8.41 21.85
N LEU A 4 -12.15 -8.23 22.21
CA LEU A 4 -11.60 -8.58 23.54
C LEU A 4 -12.31 -7.71 24.58
N ARG A 5 -13.32 -8.27 25.26
CA ARG A 5 -13.89 -7.66 26.47
C ARG A 5 -13.28 -8.34 27.69
N ASN A 6 -12.60 -7.54 28.50
CA ASN A 6 -12.28 -7.73 29.92
C ASN A 6 -11.96 -9.17 30.35
N LEU A 7 -10.74 -9.64 30.09
CA LEU A 7 -10.22 -10.86 30.73
C LEU A 7 -10.21 -10.69 32.24
N THR A 8 -10.81 -11.64 32.95
CA THR A 8 -10.76 -11.66 34.41
C THR A 8 -9.36 -12.06 34.90
N ARG A 9 -8.98 -11.65 36.11
CA ARG A 9 -7.65 -11.93 36.68
C ARG A 9 -7.36 -13.45 36.74
N GLN A 10 -8.39 -14.26 36.95
CA GLN A 10 -8.32 -15.72 36.93
C GLN A 10 -8.02 -16.29 35.54
N GLU A 11 -8.58 -15.70 34.47
CA GLU A 11 -8.26 -16.10 33.10
C GLU A 11 -6.81 -15.74 32.75
N LEU A 12 -6.33 -14.59 33.21
CA LEU A 12 -4.94 -14.18 33.03
C LEU A 12 -3.98 -15.17 33.71
N ASP A 13 -4.30 -15.60 34.93
CA ASP A 13 -3.54 -16.60 35.68
C ASP A 13 -3.57 -17.97 34.97
N TYR A 14 -4.72 -18.34 34.40
CA TYR A 14 -4.84 -19.55 33.60
C TYR A 14 -3.91 -19.52 32.37
N TYR A 15 -3.92 -18.43 31.60
CA TYR A 15 -3.06 -18.29 30.41
C TYR A 15 -1.57 -18.21 30.75
N THR A 16 -1.20 -17.56 31.84
CA THR A 16 0.22 -17.47 32.28
C THR A 16 0.72 -18.77 32.92
N SER A 17 -0.18 -19.61 33.45
CA SER A 17 0.17 -20.93 33.99
C SER A 17 0.45 -22.00 32.92
N GLN A 18 0.05 -21.75 31.67
CA GLN A 18 0.23 -22.71 30.57
C GLN A 18 1.72 -23.01 30.33
N PRO A 19 2.06 -24.29 30.04
CA PRO A 19 3.45 -24.70 29.86
C PRO A 19 4.13 -24.01 28.67
N THR A 20 3.36 -23.63 27.65
CA THR A 20 3.80 -22.81 26.52
C THR A 20 4.18 -21.39 26.94
N ALA A 21 3.37 -20.72 27.75
CA ALA A 21 3.66 -19.39 28.27
C ALA A 21 4.90 -19.39 29.18
N LYS A 22 5.05 -20.42 30.03
CA LYS A 22 6.26 -20.60 30.86
C LYS A 22 7.53 -20.76 30.02
N LYS A 23 7.51 -21.63 29.00
CA LYS A 23 8.65 -21.82 28.09
C LYS A 23 9.03 -20.56 27.32
N LEU A 24 8.03 -19.76 26.93
CA LEU A 24 8.24 -18.49 26.24
C LEU A 24 8.88 -17.47 27.19
N ASN A 25 8.41 -17.41 28.44
CA ASN A 25 8.98 -16.54 29.47
C ASN A 25 10.41 -16.97 29.87
N GLU A 26 10.70 -18.27 29.93
CA GLU A 26 12.06 -18.78 30.14
C GLU A 26 12.99 -18.46 28.97
N ARG A 27 12.52 -18.57 27.72
CA ARG A 27 13.27 -18.12 26.54
C ARG A 27 13.53 -16.61 26.56
N ILE A 28 12.54 -15.80 26.92
CA ILE A 28 12.72 -14.35 27.06
C ILE A 28 13.74 -14.02 28.17
N LYS A 29 13.75 -14.76 29.28
CA LYS A 29 14.75 -14.58 30.34
C LYS A 29 16.15 -15.05 29.94
N LYS A 30 16.25 -16.03 29.04
CA LYS A 30 17.52 -16.61 28.60
C LYS A 30 18.16 -15.86 27.43
N ASP A 31 17.33 -15.43 26.48
CA ASP A 31 17.75 -14.81 25.22
C ASP A 31 17.45 -13.30 25.17
N GLY A 32 16.67 -12.79 26.12
CA GLY A 32 16.36 -11.36 26.22
C GLY A 32 17.46 -10.57 26.93
N VAL A 33 17.78 -9.40 26.39
CA VAL A 33 18.63 -8.40 27.05
C VAL A 33 17.93 -7.96 28.34
N THR A 34 18.54 -8.28 29.49
CA THR A 34 18.02 -7.85 30.79
C THR A 34 18.28 -6.36 30.95
N VAL A 35 17.22 -5.54 30.90
CA VAL A 35 17.29 -4.13 31.32
C VAL A 35 17.15 -4.12 32.84
N PRO A 36 18.21 -3.78 33.61
CA PRO A 36 18.11 -3.74 35.06
C PRO A 36 17.10 -2.67 35.50
N ALA A 37 16.38 -2.95 36.58
CA ALA A 37 15.50 -1.97 37.21
C ALA A 37 16.30 -0.70 37.54
N ARG A 38 15.80 0.44 37.04
CA ARG A 38 16.47 1.73 37.10
C ARG A 38 16.53 2.20 38.57
N ASN A 39 17.69 2.07 39.22
CA ASN A 39 17.93 2.68 40.53
C ASN A 39 17.85 4.21 40.41
N ALA A 40 17.21 4.84 41.40
CA ALA A 40 16.81 6.24 41.44
C ALA A 40 17.98 7.27 41.42
N GLU A 41 19.23 6.83 41.29
CA GLU A 41 20.42 7.71 41.31
C GLU A 41 21.06 7.91 39.92
N GLN A 42 20.56 7.27 38.86
CA GLN A 42 21.06 7.46 37.47
C GLN A 42 20.18 8.36 36.60
N GLN A 43 19.30 9.16 37.21
CA GLN A 43 18.46 10.14 36.49
C GLN A 43 19.20 11.43 36.06
N ALA A 44 20.48 11.58 36.38
CA ALA A 44 21.20 12.85 36.13
C ALA A 44 22.12 12.87 34.90
N LYS A 45 22.23 11.82 34.06
CA LYS A 45 23.25 11.82 32.99
C LYS A 45 22.95 11.14 31.65
N CYS A 46 21.70 10.91 31.29
CA CYS A 46 21.32 10.58 29.92
C CYS A 46 20.22 11.53 29.47
N SER A 47 20.60 12.55 28.71
CA SER A 47 19.67 13.46 28.05
C SER A 47 18.66 12.67 27.24
N ALA A 48 17.38 12.92 27.50
CA ALA A 48 16.31 12.58 26.59
C ALA A 48 16.60 13.30 25.26
N ALA A 49 17.15 12.58 24.29
CA ALA A 49 17.10 13.00 22.91
C ALA A 49 15.65 12.78 22.45
N GLU A 50 14.78 13.71 22.80
CA GLU A 50 13.58 13.95 22.02
C GLU A 50 14.07 14.35 20.63
N ASP A 51 13.76 13.53 19.63
CA ASP A 51 14.00 13.84 18.23
C ASP A 51 13.04 14.97 17.84
N LYS A 52 13.42 16.20 18.22
CA LYS A 52 12.72 17.42 17.80
C LYS A 52 13.15 17.71 16.37
N VAL A 53 12.27 17.39 15.45
CA VAL A 53 12.31 17.98 14.10
C VAL A 53 12.03 19.47 14.23
N ASP A 54 13.08 20.27 14.29
CA ASP A 54 12.98 21.72 14.24
C ASP A 54 12.64 22.13 12.80
N ILE A 55 11.47 22.75 12.62
CA ILE A 55 11.09 23.37 11.34
C ILE A 55 12.07 24.53 11.13
N SER A 56 12.75 24.58 9.98
CA SER A 56 13.69 25.65 9.67
C SER A 56 12.96 27.01 9.68
N ALA A 57 13.68 28.11 9.92
CA ALA A 57 13.09 29.46 9.86
C ALA A 57 12.34 29.71 8.54
N ALA A 58 12.86 29.19 7.43
CA ALA A 58 12.20 29.20 6.12
C ALA A 58 10.91 28.37 6.08
N GLY A 59 10.84 27.26 6.83
CA GLY A 59 9.62 26.46 6.99
C GLY A 59 8.56 27.18 7.83
N TYR A 60 8.95 27.94 8.86
CA TYR A 60 8.04 28.79 9.62
C TYR A 60 7.51 29.97 8.80
N GLU A 61 8.35 30.57 7.96
CA GLU A 61 7.94 31.63 7.03
C GLU A 61 7.01 31.10 5.95
N LEU A 62 7.25 29.91 5.39
CA LEU A 62 6.32 29.24 4.48
C LEU A 62 5.00 28.91 5.16
N GLN A 63 5.01 28.44 6.41
CA GLN A 63 3.79 28.15 7.16
C GLN A 63 3.00 29.43 7.46
N GLN A 64 3.67 30.50 7.89
CA GLN A 64 3.03 31.78 8.14
C GLN A 64 2.56 32.46 6.86
N ALA A 65 3.30 32.34 5.75
CA ALA A 65 2.85 32.81 4.43
C ALA A 65 1.67 32.00 3.90
N ASN A 66 1.61 30.69 4.21
CA ASN A 66 0.46 29.85 3.87
C ASN A 66 -0.73 30.15 4.78
N GLU A 67 -0.51 30.41 6.06
CA GLU A 67 -1.53 30.83 7.03
C GLU A 67 -2.04 32.26 6.73
N GLN A 68 -1.16 33.18 6.28
CA GLN A 68 -1.52 34.53 5.81
C GLN A 68 -2.20 34.49 4.43
N ALA A 69 -1.80 33.62 3.51
CA ALA A 69 -2.53 33.39 2.26
C ALA A 69 -3.92 32.77 2.50
N VAL A 70 -4.08 31.99 3.58
CA VAL A 70 -5.37 31.49 4.07
C VAL A 70 -6.16 32.57 4.82
N HIS A 71 -5.51 33.55 5.47
CA HIS A 71 -6.17 34.64 6.19
C HIS A 71 -6.49 35.89 5.34
N GLU A 72 -5.75 36.15 4.26
CA GLU A 72 -6.01 37.24 3.32
C GLU A 72 -7.08 36.88 2.28
N GLN A 73 -7.48 35.60 2.21
CA GLN A 73 -8.73 35.18 1.57
C GLN A 73 -9.91 35.32 2.55
N THR A 74 -10.23 36.58 2.82
CA THR A 74 -11.59 37.13 3.01
C THR A 74 -12.42 36.63 4.21
N GLU A 75 -12.80 37.59 5.06
CA GLU A 75 -13.90 37.55 6.04
C GLU A 75 -15.31 37.38 5.41
N GLU A 76 -15.43 36.61 4.34
CA GLU A 76 -16.71 36.17 3.78
C GLU A 76 -16.88 34.69 4.14
N ALA A 77 -18.08 34.31 4.62
CA ALA A 77 -18.42 32.91 4.86
C ALA A 77 -17.92 32.06 3.68
N PRO A 78 -17.25 30.92 3.92
CA PRO A 78 -16.51 30.25 2.87
C PRO A 78 -17.46 29.90 1.73
N ARG A 79 -17.31 30.60 0.59
CA ARG A 79 -18.08 30.36 -0.62
C ARG A 79 -17.94 28.88 -0.97
N ILE A 80 -19.08 28.21 -1.12
CA ILE A 80 -19.06 26.84 -1.60
C ILE A 80 -18.94 26.92 -3.12
N ASP A 81 -17.85 26.42 -3.67
CA ASP A 81 -17.62 26.41 -5.12
C ASP A 81 -18.42 25.29 -5.81
N TYR A 82 -19.76 25.42 -5.88
CA TYR A 82 -20.60 24.59 -6.75
C TYR A 82 -20.78 25.25 -8.11
N SER A 83 -20.84 24.44 -9.17
CA SER A 83 -21.13 24.98 -10.50
C SER A 83 -22.63 25.10 -10.68
N VAL A 84 -23.09 26.32 -10.99
CA VAL A 84 -24.48 26.60 -11.34
C VAL A 84 -24.57 26.77 -12.86
N SER A 85 -25.51 26.08 -13.49
CA SER A 85 -25.81 26.25 -14.92
C SER A 85 -27.30 26.50 -15.11
N ARG A 86 -27.66 27.48 -15.93
CA ARG A 86 -29.07 27.77 -16.25
C ARG A 86 -29.61 26.76 -17.27
N GLN A 87 -30.78 26.20 -16.99
CA GLN A 87 -31.44 25.23 -17.85
C GLN A 87 -32.36 25.95 -18.86
N GLY A 88 -31.78 26.36 -20.00
CA GLY A 88 -32.49 27.04 -21.09
C GLY A 88 -33.02 28.43 -20.70
N ASP A 89 -34.17 28.83 -21.28
CA ASP A 89 -34.78 30.17 -21.06
C ASP A 89 -35.54 30.28 -19.72
N SER A 90 -35.77 29.16 -19.04
CA SER A 90 -36.55 29.12 -17.80
C SER A 90 -35.76 29.54 -16.55
N ASN A 91 -36.48 29.88 -15.48
CA ASN A 91 -35.94 30.24 -14.15
C ASN A 91 -35.42 29.01 -13.36
N LYS A 92 -34.90 28.02 -14.08
CA LYS A 92 -34.42 26.72 -13.57
C LYS A 92 -32.90 26.63 -13.66
N PHE A 93 -32.29 26.21 -12.57
CA PHE A 93 -30.84 26.11 -12.40
C PHE A 93 -30.44 24.69 -12.01
N VAL A 94 -29.42 24.15 -12.68
CA VAL A 94 -28.79 22.89 -12.32
C VAL A 94 -27.52 23.19 -11.54
N ILE A 95 -27.50 22.72 -10.30
CA ILE A 95 -26.38 22.83 -9.38
C ILE A 95 -25.63 21.49 -9.42
N ARG A 96 -24.34 21.53 -9.76
CA ARG A 96 -23.48 20.33 -9.75
C ARG A 96 -22.48 20.39 -8.61
N PHE A 97 -22.38 19.27 -7.91
CA PHE A 97 -21.41 19.06 -6.85
C PHE A 97 -20.37 18.04 -7.32
N GLY A 98 -19.14 18.51 -7.56
CA GLY A 98 -18.03 17.66 -8.00
C GLY A 98 -17.49 16.72 -6.92
N ASN A 99 -17.76 17.02 -5.64
CA ASN A 99 -17.30 16.20 -4.51
C ASN A 99 -18.36 16.12 -3.40
N ALA A 100 -18.43 14.97 -2.72
CA ALA A 100 -19.24 14.76 -1.52
C ALA A 100 -18.91 15.73 -0.37
N ALA A 101 -17.69 16.26 -0.32
CA ALA A 101 -17.32 17.33 0.62
C ALA A 101 -18.16 18.61 0.39
N MET A 102 -18.44 18.95 -0.87
CA MET A 102 -19.26 20.10 -1.24
C MET A 102 -20.72 19.88 -0.85
N VAL A 103 -21.24 18.68 -1.10
CA VAL A 103 -22.60 18.28 -0.67
C VAL A 103 -22.73 18.39 0.84
N SER A 104 -21.77 17.85 1.60
CA SER A 104 -21.77 17.92 3.06
C SER A 104 -21.72 19.37 3.57
N ARG A 105 -21.01 20.25 2.88
CA ARG A 105 -20.92 21.67 3.22
C ARG A 105 -22.24 22.40 2.94
N ALA A 106 -22.86 22.15 1.79
CA ALA A 106 -24.14 22.73 1.42
C ALA A 106 -25.25 22.30 2.40
N VAL A 107 -25.27 21.01 2.78
CA VAL A 107 -26.24 20.49 3.76
C VAL A 107 -26.02 21.11 5.15
N LYS A 108 -24.77 21.35 5.56
CA LYS A 108 -24.45 22.04 6.82
C LYS A 108 -24.85 23.52 6.80
N GLN A 109 -24.66 24.21 5.68
CA GLN A 109 -25.11 25.59 5.53
C GLN A 109 -26.64 25.69 5.50
N GLY A 110 -27.31 24.66 4.96
CA GLY A 110 -28.76 24.56 4.94
C GLY A 110 -29.45 25.44 3.89
N TYR A 111 -28.68 26.20 3.11
CA TYR A 111 -29.13 26.99 1.99
C TYR A 111 -28.07 27.00 0.89
N ILE A 112 -28.49 27.40 -0.31
CA ILE A 112 -27.61 27.61 -1.46
C ILE A 112 -27.95 28.98 -2.06
N GLU A 113 -26.93 29.71 -2.51
CA GLU A 113 -27.10 30.99 -3.19
C GLU A 113 -27.01 30.79 -4.71
N VAL A 114 -28.08 31.11 -5.42
CA VAL A 114 -28.15 31.04 -6.89
C VAL A 114 -28.38 32.46 -7.40
N GLU A 115 -27.43 32.99 -8.16
CA GLU A 115 -27.47 34.37 -8.70
C GLU A 115 -27.78 35.46 -7.63
N GLY A 116 -27.31 35.26 -6.39
CA GLY A 116 -27.54 36.18 -5.26
C GLY A 116 -28.88 35.99 -4.52
N GLN A 117 -29.72 35.05 -4.96
CA GLN A 117 -30.94 34.66 -4.25
C GLN A 117 -30.69 33.43 -3.39
N ARG A 118 -31.00 33.55 -2.09
CA ARG A 118 -30.87 32.46 -1.13
C ARG A 118 -32.04 31.48 -1.25
N ILE A 119 -31.71 30.20 -1.36
CA ILE A 119 -32.67 29.10 -1.46
C ILE A 119 -32.40 28.13 -0.32
N ASP A 120 -33.34 28.01 0.61
CA ASP A 120 -33.21 27.09 1.72
C ASP A 120 -33.43 25.63 1.26
N LEU A 121 -32.58 24.73 1.73
CA LEU A 121 -32.69 23.31 1.46
C LEU A 121 -33.72 22.69 2.40
N SER A 122 -34.74 22.03 1.84
CA SER A 122 -35.67 21.23 2.64
C SER A 122 -34.96 20.02 3.25
N ASP A 123 -35.49 19.49 4.36
CA ASP A 123 -34.87 18.36 5.05
C ASP A 123 -34.88 17.07 4.20
N ASP A 124 -35.86 16.92 3.31
CA ASP A 124 -35.92 15.80 2.38
C ASP A 124 -34.84 15.91 1.30
N VAL A 125 -34.61 17.11 0.76
CA VAL A 125 -33.53 17.38 -0.20
C VAL A 125 -32.16 17.13 0.44
N LYS A 126 -31.95 17.58 1.69
CA LYS A 126 -30.71 17.29 2.44
C LYS A 126 -30.47 15.79 2.59
N LYS A 127 -31.51 15.01 2.93
CA LYS A 127 -31.42 13.55 3.06
C LYS A 127 -31.09 12.87 1.73
N GLN A 128 -31.75 13.28 0.64
CA GLN A 128 -31.49 12.75 -0.70
C GLN A 128 -30.06 13.04 -1.15
N LEU A 129 -29.59 14.29 -1.01
CA LEU A 129 -28.23 14.69 -1.34
C LEU A 129 -27.18 13.87 -0.56
N LEU A 130 -27.38 13.68 0.74
CA LEU A 130 -26.49 12.86 1.56
C LEU A 130 -26.51 11.38 1.13
N ALA A 131 -27.69 10.81 0.91
CA ALA A 131 -27.84 9.41 0.48
C ALA A 131 -27.15 9.16 -0.87
N THR A 132 -27.39 10.02 -1.85
CA THR A 132 -26.75 9.97 -3.18
C THR A 132 -25.24 10.14 -3.08
N SER A 133 -24.76 11.13 -2.32
CA SER A 133 -23.31 11.35 -2.17
C SER A 133 -22.61 10.14 -1.54
N LYS A 134 -23.27 9.47 -0.58
CA LYS A 134 -22.76 8.26 0.05
C LYS A 134 -22.69 7.09 -0.94
N GLN A 135 -23.72 6.89 -1.76
CA GLN A 135 -23.71 5.85 -2.81
C GLN A 135 -22.56 6.06 -3.80
N ILE A 136 -22.35 7.30 -4.25
CA ILE A 136 -21.23 7.67 -5.11
C ILE A 136 -19.88 7.37 -4.43
N GLN A 137 -19.73 7.75 -3.15
CA GLN A 137 -18.50 7.46 -2.40
C GLN A 137 -18.25 5.97 -2.25
N ASP A 138 -19.27 5.18 -1.92
CA ASP A 138 -19.16 3.74 -1.73
C ASP A 138 -18.80 3.05 -3.05
N MET A 139 -19.34 3.52 -4.18
CA MET A 139 -18.95 3.04 -5.51
C MET A 139 -17.50 3.39 -5.87
N LYS A 140 -17.07 4.65 -5.66
CA LYS A 140 -15.66 5.05 -5.88
C LYS A 140 -14.70 4.22 -5.02
N LYS A 141 -15.04 3.96 -3.76
CA LYS A 141 -14.28 3.06 -2.88
C LYS A 141 -14.24 1.64 -3.41
N GLY A 142 -15.35 1.13 -3.93
CA GLY A 142 -15.41 -0.20 -4.53
C GLY A 142 -14.44 -0.37 -5.71
N VAL A 143 -14.43 0.59 -6.64
CA VAL A 143 -13.51 0.60 -7.79
C VAL A 143 -12.06 0.77 -7.34
N SER A 144 -11.80 1.71 -6.44
CA SER A 144 -10.45 1.93 -5.90
C SER A 144 -9.91 0.69 -5.18
N LEU A 145 -10.73 0.02 -4.36
CA LEU A 145 -10.37 -1.23 -3.70
C LEU A 145 -10.09 -2.34 -4.72
N HIS A 146 -10.90 -2.44 -5.77
CA HIS A 146 -10.67 -3.42 -6.82
C HIS A 146 -9.31 -3.22 -7.50
N ASN A 147 -9.00 -2.00 -7.95
CA ASN A 147 -7.71 -1.69 -8.56
C ASN A 147 -6.55 -1.94 -7.59
N PHE A 148 -6.70 -1.55 -6.31
CA PHE A 148 -5.70 -1.83 -5.28
C PHE A 148 -5.42 -3.34 -5.14
N LEU A 149 -6.47 -4.17 -5.08
CA LEU A 149 -6.31 -5.62 -4.97
C LEU A 149 -5.65 -6.23 -6.21
N LEU A 150 -5.92 -5.71 -7.40
CA LEU A 150 -5.26 -6.16 -8.61
C LEU A 150 -3.75 -5.86 -8.58
N HIS A 151 -3.37 -4.66 -8.14
CA HIS A 151 -1.97 -4.28 -7.94
C HIS A 151 -1.29 -5.13 -6.86
N GLU A 152 -1.97 -5.35 -5.74
CA GLU A 152 -1.44 -6.21 -4.67
C GLU A 152 -1.23 -7.65 -5.17
N ALA A 153 -2.15 -8.18 -5.97
CA ALA A 153 -2.02 -9.49 -6.59
C ALA A 153 -0.86 -9.56 -7.61
N ALA A 154 -0.68 -8.52 -8.43
CA ALA A 154 0.44 -8.44 -9.36
C ALA A 154 1.79 -8.34 -8.63
N ASN A 155 1.88 -7.49 -7.60
CA ASN A 155 3.05 -7.38 -6.74
C ASN A 155 3.35 -8.70 -6.01
N ALA A 156 2.31 -9.42 -5.56
CA ALA A 156 2.48 -10.73 -4.94
C ALA A 156 3.01 -11.77 -5.95
N ARG A 157 2.54 -11.75 -7.20
CA ARG A 157 3.08 -12.60 -8.28
C ARG A 157 4.54 -12.26 -8.58
N GLN A 158 4.86 -10.98 -8.74
CA GLN A 158 6.23 -10.53 -8.97
C GLN A 158 7.17 -10.93 -7.82
N ASN A 159 6.74 -10.72 -6.57
CA ASN A 159 7.52 -11.12 -5.40
C ASN A 159 7.68 -12.64 -5.32
N SER A 160 6.62 -13.40 -5.59
CA SER A 160 6.66 -14.87 -5.62
C SER A 160 7.64 -15.37 -6.68
N ASP A 161 7.59 -14.80 -7.88
CA ASP A 161 8.50 -15.13 -8.97
C ASP A 161 9.95 -14.77 -8.65
N ALA A 162 10.19 -13.59 -8.07
CA ALA A 162 11.52 -13.16 -7.66
C ALA A 162 12.09 -14.06 -6.54
N MET A 163 11.26 -14.45 -5.56
CA MET A 163 11.67 -15.39 -4.51
C MET A 163 11.94 -16.79 -5.08
N LYS A 164 11.14 -17.25 -6.04
CA LYS A 164 11.36 -18.53 -6.72
C LYS A 164 12.69 -18.51 -7.47
N GLU A 165 12.94 -17.47 -8.28
CA GLU A 165 14.19 -17.31 -9.02
C GLU A 165 15.40 -17.20 -8.09
N ALA A 166 15.29 -16.46 -6.98
CA ALA A 166 16.35 -16.37 -5.98
C ALA A 166 16.63 -17.74 -5.32
N ASN A 167 15.58 -18.51 -5.01
CA ASN A 167 15.73 -19.86 -4.45
C ASN A 167 16.33 -20.83 -5.47
N ASP A 168 15.94 -20.74 -6.73
CA ASP A 168 16.46 -21.56 -7.82
C ASP A 168 17.96 -21.27 -8.05
N LYS A 169 18.36 -19.99 -8.08
CA LYS A 169 19.78 -19.57 -8.12
C LYS A 169 20.57 -20.06 -6.91
N MET A 170 20.02 -19.92 -5.71
CA MET A 170 20.66 -20.43 -4.49
C MET A 170 20.85 -21.95 -4.54
N SER A 171 19.83 -22.69 -4.97
CA SER A 171 19.89 -24.14 -5.11
C SER A 171 20.94 -24.57 -6.14
N ARG A 172 20.95 -23.91 -7.31
CA ARG A 172 21.93 -24.15 -8.38
C ARG A 172 23.36 -23.85 -7.90
N ALA A 173 23.59 -22.74 -7.20
CA ALA A 173 24.88 -22.40 -6.63
C ALA A 173 25.35 -23.46 -5.59
N MET A 174 24.47 -23.90 -4.69
CA MET A 174 24.79 -24.93 -3.69
C MET A 174 25.09 -26.29 -4.33
N GLN A 175 24.30 -26.69 -5.35
CA GLN A 175 24.54 -27.91 -6.10
C GLN A 175 25.89 -27.84 -6.83
N THR A 176 26.20 -26.69 -7.43
CA THR A 176 27.47 -26.42 -8.10
C THR A 176 28.65 -26.52 -7.13
N ALA A 177 28.56 -25.85 -5.97
CA ALA A 177 29.59 -25.91 -4.94
C ALA A 177 29.83 -27.35 -4.47
N SER A 178 28.75 -28.11 -4.21
CA SER A 178 28.84 -29.52 -3.86
C SER A 178 29.51 -30.35 -4.97
N ARG A 179 29.17 -30.11 -6.24
CA ARG A 179 29.80 -30.79 -7.38
C ARG A 179 31.30 -30.51 -7.44
N ILE A 180 31.71 -29.25 -7.28
CA ILE A 180 33.13 -28.87 -7.23
C ILE A 180 33.82 -29.55 -6.04
N MET A 181 33.25 -29.48 -4.83
CA MET A 181 33.82 -30.12 -3.63
C MET A 181 34.10 -31.61 -3.81
N HIS A 182 33.22 -32.32 -4.52
CA HIS A 182 33.37 -33.74 -4.82
C HIS A 182 34.21 -34.03 -6.08
N GLY A 183 34.90 -33.02 -6.64
CA GLY A 183 35.75 -33.16 -7.83
C GLY A 183 34.99 -33.45 -9.13
N ARG A 184 33.68 -33.19 -9.19
CA ARG A 184 32.84 -33.42 -10.39
C ARG A 184 33.03 -32.31 -11.42
N LYS A 185 32.77 -32.63 -12.69
CA LYS A 185 32.79 -31.67 -13.79
C LYS A 185 31.64 -30.68 -13.64
N VAL A 186 31.92 -29.39 -13.87
CA VAL A 186 30.96 -28.28 -13.77
C VAL A 186 31.19 -27.35 -14.96
N SER A 187 30.13 -26.72 -15.48
CA SER A 187 30.27 -25.77 -16.59
C SER A 187 30.88 -24.44 -16.13
N PRO A 188 31.60 -23.70 -17.00
CA PRO A 188 32.14 -22.38 -16.65
C PRO A 188 31.06 -21.37 -16.23
N ALA A 189 29.83 -21.52 -16.76
CA ALA A 189 28.72 -20.66 -16.44
C ALA A 189 28.19 -20.92 -15.03
N ASP A 190 28.10 -22.19 -14.62
CA ASP A 190 27.74 -22.56 -13.23
C ASP A 190 28.81 -22.09 -12.23
N GLU A 191 30.11 -22.22 -12.58
CA GLU A 191 31.19 -21.70 -11.73
C GLU A 191 31.13 -20.18 -11.55
N LYS A 192 30.82 -19.45 -12.63
CA LYS A 192 30.64 -17.99 -12.59
C LYS A 192 29.44 -17.61 -11.71
N GLU A 193 28.32 -18.29 -11.85
CA GLU A 193 27.11 -18.06 -11.04
C GLU A 193 27.38 -18.32 -9.54
N LEU A 194 28.09 -19.40 -9.21
CA LEU A 194 28.53 -19.66 -7.83
C LEU A 194 29.46 -18.55 -7.31
N MET A 195 30.38 -18.07 -8.14
CA MET A 195 31.29 -16.97 -7.77
C MET A 195 30.55 -15.65 -7.53
N GLU A 196 29.53 -15.36 -8.34
CA GLU A 196 28.65 -14.18 -8.17
C GLU A 196 27.78 -14.31 -6.91
N PHE A 197 27.28 -15.52 -6.62
CA PHE A 197 26.48 -15.80 -5.43
C PHE A 197 27.32 -15.73 -4.15
N ASN A 198 28.44 -16.44 -4.07
CA ASN A 198 29.34 -16.44 -2.92
C ASN A 198 30.78 -16.87 -3.29
N LYS A 199 31.70 -15.90 -3.29
CA LYS A 199 33.14 -16.09 -3.60
C LYS A 199 33.85 -16.99 -2.58
N ASP A 200 33.50 -16.91 -1.32
CA ASP A 200 34.12 -17.71 -0.25
C ASP A 200 33.72 -19.18 -0.39
N LEU A 201 32.44 -19.43 -0.72
CA LEU A 201 31.94 -20.77 -1.00
C LEU A 201 32.63 -21.38 -2.22
N TYR A 202 32.85 -20.59 -3.28
CA TYR A 202 33.63 -21.02 -4.44
C TYR A 202 35.06 -21.42 -4.07
N ALA A 203 35.76 -20.57 -3.30
CA ALA A 203 37.13 -20.84 -2.85
C ALA A 203 37.22 -22.10 -1.98
N MET A 204 36.30 -22.24 -1.03
CA MET A 204 36.18 -23.44 -0.21
C MET A 204 35.96 -24.68 -1.08
N ALA A 205 35.05 -24.60 -2.05
CA ALA A 205 34.75 -25.70 -2.95
C ALA A 205 35.98 -26.14 -3.76
N LYS A 206 36.73 -25.19 -4.33
CA LYS A 206 37.97 -25.47 -5.07
C LYS A 206 39.06 -26.05 -4.17
N SER A 207 39.21 -25.57 -2.93
CA SER A 207 40.18 -26.14 -1.98
C SER A 207 39.85 -27.58 -1.62
N ALA A 208 38.56 -27.90 -1.43
CA ALA A 208 38.10 -29.26 -1.16
C ALA A 208 38.30 -30.17 -2.38
N ALA A 209 38.00 -29.66 -3.58
CA ALA A 209 38.20 -30.37 -4.84
C ALA A 209 39.66 -30.81 -5.04
N ALA A 210 40.62 -29.96 -4.67
CA ALA A 210 42.05 -30.25 -4.77
C ALA A 210 42.49 -31.42 -3.86
N LEU A 211 41.79 -31.63 -2.74
CA LEU A 211 42.03 -32.75 -1.83
C LEU A 211 41.36 -34.05 -2.30
N GLU A 212 40.23 -33.97 -3.01
CA GLU A 212 39.46 -35.12 -3.49
C GLU A 212 39.94 -35.67 -4.86
N GLN A 213 40.84 -34.97 -5.58
CA GLN A 213 41.39 -35.40 -6.90
C GLN A 213 41.99 -36.83 -6.92
N HIS A 214 42.21 -37.44 -5.75
CA HIS A 214 42.72 -38.80 -5.61
C HIS A 214 41.64 -39.91 -5.58
N ARG A 215 40.34 -39.58 -5.68
CA ARG A 215 39.23 -40.56 -5.62
C ARG A 215 38.32 -40.54 -6.87
N ARG A 216 38.61 -41.50 -7.76
CA ARG A 216 37.73 -42.16 -8.75
C ARG A 216 37.36 -41.40 -10.03
N LYS A 217 37.31 -42.18 -11.13
CA LYS A 217 36.63 -41.86 -12.40
C LYS A 217 35.12 -41.98 -12.21
N ARG A 218 34.35 -41.00 -12.68
CA ARG A 218 32.90 -40.93 -12.50
C ARG A 218 32.19 -40.53 -13.80
N ASP A 219 30.89 -40.79 -13.88
CA ASP A 219 30.10 -40.63 -15.11
C ASP A 219 29.83 -39.16 -15.45
N ASP A 220 30.64 -38.62 -16.38
CA ASP A 220 30.57 -37.22 -16.85
C ASP A 220 29.23 -36.84 -17.51
N LYS A 221 28.45 -37.84 -17.98
CA LYS A 221 27.18 -37.61 -18.69
C LYS A 221 26.10 -36.98 -17.81
N GLU A 222 26.03 -37.35 -16.53
CA GLU A 222 25.06 -36.75 -15.61
C GLU A 222 25.42 -35.30 -15.30
N ASP A 223 26.71 -35.01 -15.18
CA ASP A 223 27.22 -33.67 -14.93
C ASP A 223 26.96 -32.72 -16.11
N GLU A 224 27.10 -33.23 -17.34
CA GLU A 224 26.73 -32.48 -18.54
C GLU A 224 25.23 -32.21 -18.62
N LYS A 225 24.39 -33.21 -18.28
CA LYS A 225 22.94 -33.03 -18.24
C LYS A 225 22.51 -31.95 -17.23
N ILE A 226 23.03 -31.99 -16.01
CA ILE A 226 22.69 -31.00 -14.97
C ILE A 226 23.10 -29.58 -15.42
N SER A 227 24.24 -29.45 -16.12
CA SER A 227 24.69 -28.15 -16.61
C SER A 227 23.81 -27.63 -17.75
N ALA A 228 23.32 -28.51 -18.63
CA ALA A 228 22.35 -28.17 -19.66
C ALA A 228 20.99 -27.75 -19.08
N ASP A 229 20.50 -28.49 -18.07
CA ASP A 229 19.25 -28.16 -17.36
C ASP A 229 19.37 -26.78 -16.66
N ASN A 230 20.54 -26.45 -16.10
CA ASN A 230 20.81 -25.13 -15.50
C ASN A 230 20.81 -24.00 -16.54
N GLU A 231 21.33 -24.25 -17.74
CA GLU A 231 21.35 -23.26 -18.83
C GLU A 231 19.93 -22.99 -19.38
N GLU A 232 19.11 -24.03 -19.52
CA GLU A 232 17.70 -23.88 -19.88
C GLU A 232 16.92 -23.10 -18.80
N ALA A 233 17.18 -23.38 -17.51
CA ALA A 233 16.58 -22.63 -16.41
C ALA A 233 16.93 -21.13 -16.48
N ARG A 234 18.19 -20.80 -16.78
CA ARG A 234 18.64 -19.40 -16.95
C ARG A 234 17.98 -18.72 -18.15
N ALA A 235 17.78 -19.45 -19.25
CA ALA A 235 17.06 -18.93 -20.42
C ALA A 235 15.60 -18.60 -20.08
N ARG A 236 14.91 -19.47 -19.33
CA ARG A 236 13.54 -19.25 -18.87
C ARG A 236 13.42 -18.09 -17.88
N GLU A 237 14.40 -17.92 -16.99
CA GLU A 237 14.46 -16.78 -16.05
C GLU A 237 14.68 -15.43 -16.76
N ALA A 238 15.40 -15.43 -17.88
CA ALA A 238 15.68 -14.23 -18.66
C ALA A 238 14.50 -13.74 -19.52
N GLU A 239 13.44 -14.55 -19.65
CA GLU A 239 12.23 -14.16 -20.36
C GLU A 239 11.51 -13.03 -19.58
N PRO A 240 11.18 -11.91 -20.24
CA PRO A 240 10.49 -10.81 -19.58
C PRO A 240 9.09 -11.24 -19.14
N LYS A 241 8.82 -11.14 -17.84
CA LYS A 241 7.51 -11.43 -17.26
C LYS A 241 6.66 -10.16 -17.24
N ASP A 242 5.44 -10.26 -17.74
CA ASP A 242 4.47 -9.15 -17.72
C ASP A 242 3.60 -9.23 -16.46
N TYR A 243 3.71 -8.20 -15.62
CA TYR A 243 2.90 -8.01 -14.41
C TYR A 243 1.94 -6.84 -14.54
N SER A 244 1.71 -6.34 -15.75
CA SER A 244 0.78 -5.25 -16.00
C SER A 244 -0.64 -5.63 -15.56
N VAL A 245 -1.35 -4.64 -15.05
CA VAL A 245 -2.70 -4.77 -14.53
C VAL A 245 -3.58 -3.80 -15.28
N GLU A 246 -4.67 -4.31 -15.86
CA GLU A 246 -5.72 -3.46 -16.42
C GLU A 246 -6.58 -2.91 -15.29
N GLU A 247 -6.49 -1.60 -15.06
CA GLU A 247 -7.30 -0.90 -14.07
C GLU A 247 -8.69 -0.59 -14.61
N MET A 248 -9.69 -0.68 -13.73
CA MET A 248 -10.98 -0.07 -14.01
C MET A 248 -10.86 1.45 -13.88
N PRO A 249 -11.27 2.23 -14.89
CA PRO A 249 -11.21 3.68 -14.81
C PRO A 249 -12.09 4.18 -13.66
N MET A 250 -11.58 5.13 -12.88
CA MET A 250 -12.34 5.74 -11.80
C MET A 250 -13.57 6.46 -12.38
N PRO A 251 -14.78 6.19 -11.86
CA PRO A 251 -15.98 6.82 -12.40
C PRO A 251 -16.03 8.30 -11.98
N ASP A 252 -16.09 9.18 -12.98
CA ASP A 252 -16.36 10.60 -12.80
C ASP A 252 -17.85 10.83 -12.58
N VAL A 253 -18.26 10.67 -11.32
CA VAL A 253 -19.65 10.88 -10.90
C VAL A 253 -19.78 12.12 -10.05
N GLU A 254 -20.84 12.88 -10.34
CA GLU A 254 -21.21 14.13 -9.68
C GLU A 254 -22.63 14.02 -9.13
N THR A 255 -22.92 14.77 -8.06
CA THR A 255 -24.30 14.92 -7.57
C THR A 255 -24.89 16.17 -8.21
N GLN A 256 -26.08 16.07 -8.80
CA GLN A 256 -26.78 17.20 -9.40
C GLN A 256 -28.12 17.44 -8.70
N MET A 257 -28.53 18.70 -8.63
CA MET A 257 -29.83 19.12 -8.13
C MET A 257 -30.39 20.23 -9.00
N THR A 258 -31.67 20.16 -9.33
CA THR A 258 -32.35 21.21 -10.10
C THR A 258 -33.16 22.10 -9.16
N VAL A 259 -33.07 23.41 -9.33
CA VAL A 259 -33.76 24.38 -8.48
C VAL A 259 -34.50 25.40 -9.34
N SER A 260 -35.76 25.69 -8.99
CA SER A 260 -36.56 26.71 -9.67
C SER A 260 -36.73 27.93 -8.76
N LEU A 261 -36.50 29.14 -9.28
CA LEU A 261 -36.67 30.37 -8.50
C LEU A 261 -38.15 30.77 -8.28
N ASP A 262 -39.10 30.10 -8.94
CA ASP A 262 -40.54 30.41 -8.88
C ASP A 262 -41.30 29.71 -7.73
N GLY A 263 -40.62 28.99 -6.83
CA GLY A 263 -41.20 28.53 -5.56
C GLY A 263 -41.35 27.01 -5.33
N GLU A 264 -40.78 26.16 -6.18
CA GLU A 264 -40.62 24.73 -5.86
C GLU A 264 -39.14 24.33 -6.04
N VAL A 265 -38.48 24.02 -4.93
CA VAL A 265 -37.12 23.45 -4.93
C VAL A 265 -37.22 22.08 -5.59
N GLY A 266 -36.60 21.95 -6.76
CA GLY A 266 -36.80 20.84 -7.68
C GLY A 266 -36.16 19.52 -7.26
N GLU A 267 -36.46 18.50 -8.05
CA GLU A 267 -35.99 17.13 -7.85
C GLU A 267 -34.45 17.04 -7.85
N VAL A 268 -33.91 16.27 -6.89
CA VAL A 268 -32.51 15.85 -6.88
C VAL A 268 -32.37 14.69 -7.85
N THR A 269 -31.88 14.95 -9.05
CA THR A 269 -31.58 13.90 -10.03
C THR A 269 -30.09 13.54 -9.96
N PRO A 270 -29.73 12.35 -9.43
CA PRO A 270 -28.36 11.86 -9.54
C PRO A 270 -28.05 11.57 -11.02
N SER A 271 -27.20 12.37 -11.65
CA SER A 271 -26.70 12.05 -12.98
C SER A 271 -25.49 11.12 -12.86
N PHE A 272 -25.71 9.84 -13.14
CA PHE A 272 -24.63 8.91 -13.46
C PHE A 272 -24.24 9.13 -14.92
N THR A 273 -23.26 10.00 -15.17
CA THR A 273 -22.58 10.03 -16.47
C THR A 273 -21.29 9.25 -16.33
N PRO A 274 -21.25 7.94 -16.67
CA PRO A 274 -19.97 7.31 -16.87
C PRO A 274 -19.37 8.02 -18.08
N GLN A 275 -18.31 8.80 -17.91
CA GLN A 275 -17.41 9.02 -19.04
C GLN A 275 -16.82 7.65 -19.37
N THR A 276 -17.45 6.96 -20.30
CA THR A 276 -16.78 5.90 -21.06
C THR A 276 -15.65 6.59 -21.79
N VAL A 277 -14.44 6.50 -21.24
CA VAL A 277 -13.25 6.66 -22.08
C VAL A 277 -13.38 5.64 -23.21
N PRO A 278 -13.29 6.06 -24.48
CA PRO A 278 -13.36 5.12 -25.58
C PRO A 278 -12.25 4.10 -25.39
N PHE A 279 -12.62 2.83 -25.44
CA PHE A 279 -11.69 1.71 -25.60
C PHE A 279 -10.95 1.95 -26.91
N THR A 280 -9.78 2.59 -26.86
CA THR A 280 -8.88 2.62 -28.01
C THR A 280 -8.21 1.24 -28.11
N PRO A 281 -8.34 0.54 -29.25
CA PRO A 281 -7.84 -0.82 -29.45
C PRO A 281 -6.32 -0.89 -29.45
#